data_AF-A0A919TT01-F1
#
_entry.id   AF-A0A919TT01-F1
#
_cell.length_a   1.000
_cell.length_b   1.000
_cell.length_c   1.000
_cell.angle_alpha   90.00
_cell.angle_beta   90.00
_cell.angle_gamma   90.00
#
_symmetry.space_group_name_H-M   'P 1'
#
loop_
_entity.id
_entity.type
_entity.pdbx_description
1 polymer ?
#
loop_
_entity_poly.entity_id
_entity_poly.type
_entity_poly.pdbx_seq_one_letter_code
_entity_poly.pdbx_strand_id
1 'polypeptide(L)'
;MIVSGVAEYLHGQGDVADLYSLAWEIVPRELAAHLDAQAGWPARTDSDRLTDAFRALDLAGIVAREDFACCQSCGNSEIGDEAGTGEPARGYVFYHGQDAERAAQGGTLWLAYGSFDKKIGEAQIGDEVVAALRGEGLEVDWTGDPLERVHVRLRWAKRRHGRMAAFPVSAELGRTAEVRFAPDRNMVFPPMSLGALAALELPWLPDDTSVRVDDGERTVTIRRERHRLISDDGREAGRFEGLRLLDSEDEGAEDEGAEDEGAVPSETGLIEVTYQCMPTGPQQVAGQPMSLPEILAVVRRLPTRTNSWLAAVHDAGIVQMRWEDGRLWLESPLVTESASVGKYASLDDAERVLTILATENRNAIRELDGVTTKAW
;
A
#
# COMPACT_ATOMS: atom_id res chain seq x y z
N MET A 1 13.12 0.82 7.01
CA MET A 1 12.50 -0.11 6.02
C MET A 1 12.89 0.36 4.61
N ILE A 2 13.30 -0.56 3.74
CA ILE A 2 14.21 -0.34 2.58
C ILE A 2 15.65 -0.06 3.02
N VAL A 3 16.02 1.11 3.56
CA VAL A 3 17.42 1.39 3.97
C VAL A 3 17.94 0.38 5.00
N SER A 4 17.18 0.15 6.08
CA SER A 4 17.51 -0.89 7.08
C SER A 4 17.58 -2.29 6.45
N GLY A 5 16.71 -2.58 5.48
CA GLY A 5 16.70 -3.87 4.78
C GLY A 5 17.93 -4.04 3.88
N VAL A 6 18.42 -2.96 3.26
CA VAL A 6 19.70 -2.96 2.51
C VAL A 6 20.86 -3.18 3.47
N ALA A 7 20.88 -2.51 4.62
CA ALA A 7 21.93 -2.71 5.62
C ALA A 7 21.93 -4.14 6.20
N GLU A 8 20.75 -4.72 6.43
CA GLU A 8 20.59 -6.13 6.82
C GLU A 8 21.04 -7.09 5.71
N TYR A 9 20.67 -6.82 4.46
CA TYR A 9 21.10 -7.61 3.31
C TYR A 9 22.63 -7.62 3.14
N LEU A 10 23.28 -6.49 3.42
CA LEU A 10 24.72 -6.33 3.37
C LEU A 10 25.42 -6.69 4.70
N HIS A 11 24.70 -7.25 5.67
CA HIS A 11 25.27 -7.56 6.99
C HIS A 11 26.50 -8.47 6.86
N GLY A 12 27.59 -8.10 7.56
CA GLY A 12 28.87 -8.81 7.50
C GLY A 12 29.74 -8.51 6.27
N GLN A 13 29.30 -7.63 5.37
CA GLN A 13 30.06 -7.20 4.19
C GLN A 13 30.89 -5.92 4.42
N GLY A 14 30.78 -5.30 5.62
CA GLY A 14 31.47 -4.05 5.95
C GLY A 14 31.09 -3.55 7.34
N ASP A 15 31.61 -2.37 7.70
CA ASP A 15 31.19 -1.67 8.91
C ASP A 15 29.72 -1.23 8.79
N VAL A 16 28.97 -1.35 9.89
CA VAL A 16 27.52 -1.06 9.89
C VAL A 16 27.24 0.39 9.52
N ALA A 17 28.03 1.35 10.03
CA ALA A 17 27.82 2.76 9.73
C ALA A 17 28.08 3.07 8.24
N ASP A 18 29.11 2.43 7.66
CA ASP A 18 29.42 2.55 6.23
C ASP A 18 28.31 1.95 5.36
N LEU A 19 27.77 0.79 5.74
CA LEU A 19 26.66 0.15 5.03
C LEU A 19 25.38 0.98 5.06
N TYR A 20 25.06 1.57 6.22
CA TYR A 20 23.91 2.49 6.32
C TYR A 20 24.12 3.75 5.49
N SER A 21 25.33 4.31 5.49
CA SER A 21 25.67 5.48 4.67
C SER A 21 25.52 5.19 3.18
N LEU A 22 26.04 4.03 2.72
CA LEU A 22 25.89 3.58 1.34
C LEU A 22 24.43 3.31 0.97
N ALA A 23 23.65 2.71 1.88
CA ALA A 23 22.23 2.48 1.66
C ALA A 23 21.45 3.79 1.48
N TRP A 24 21.78 4.83 2.26
CA TRP A 24 21.21 6.16 2.10
C TRP A 24 21.63 6.87 0.81
N GLU A 25 22.76 6.53 0.20
CA GLU A 25 23.15 7.03 -1.12
C GLU A 25 22.39 6.32 -2.25
N ILE A 26 22.32 4.99 -2.19
CA ILE A 26 21.78 4.18 -3.29
C ILE A 26 20.25 4.24 -3.35
N VAL A 27 19.57 4.11 -2.21
CA VAL A 27 18.10 3.96 -2.17
C VAL A 27 17.36 5.15 -2.80
N PRO A 28 17.65 6.43 -2.43
CA PRO A 28 17.03 7.57 -3.10
C PRO A 28 17.18 7.55 -4.62
N ARG A 29 18.38 7.27 -5.11
CA ARG A 29 18.72 7.30 -6.54
C ARG A 29 17.97 6.21 -7.31
N GLU A 30 17.96 4.99 -6.80
CA GLU A 30 17.26 3.86 -7.44
C GLU A 30 15.74 4.04 -7.39
N LEU A 31 15.22 4.57 -6.28
CA LEU A 31 13.80 4.91 -6.18
C LEU A 31 13.44 6.08 -7.10
N ALA A 32 14.27 7.12 -7.25
CA ALA A 32 14.03 8.18 -8.22
C ALA A 32 13.98 7.63 -9.65
N ALA A 33 14.99 6.85 -10.04
CA ALA A 33 15.07 6.23 -11.36
C ALA A 33 13.88 5.30 -11.66
N HIS A 34 13.41 4.55 -10.66
CA HIS A 34 12.20 3.75 -10.78
C HIS A 34 10.95 4.63 -10.99
N LEU A 35 10.84 5.76 -10.29
CA LEU A 35 9.70 6.66 -10.45
C LEU A 35 9.67 7.28 -11.86
N ASP A 36 10.83 7.70 -12.36
CA ASP A 36 10.99 8.22 -13.72
C ASP A 36 10.64 7.16 -14.77
N ALA A 37 11.13 5.92 -14.59
CA ALA A 37 10.79 4.81 -15.47
C ALA A 37 9.28 4.52 -15.49
N GLN A 38 8.63 4.61 -14.32
CA GLN A 38 7.20 4.36 -14.14
C GLN A 38 6.31 5.32 -14.94
N ALA A 39 6.77 6.54 -15.23
CA ALA A 39 6.07 7.51 -16.07
C ALA A 39 5.94 7.04 -17.53
N GLY A 40 6.87 6.23 -18.01
CA GLY A 40 6.85 5.66 -19.37
C GLY A 40 6.13 4.31 -19.49
N TRP A 41 5.59 3.76 -18.39
CA TRP A 41 4.93 2.46 -18.42
C TRP A 41 3.49 2.54 -18.96
N PRO A 42 3.01 1.52 -19.69
CA PRO A 42 1.63 1.48 -20.16
C PRO A 42 0.65 1.47 -18.98
N ALA A 43 -0.59 1.93 -19.21
CA ALA A 43 -1.63 1.98 -18.18
C ALA A 43 -1.81 0.63 -17.46
N ARG A 44 -1.69 -0.48 -18.19
CA ARG A 44 -1.67 -1.85 -17.67
C ARG A 44 -0.37 -2.54 -18.03
N THR A 45 0.41 -2.92 -17.03
CA THR A 45 1.70 -3.61 -17.13
C THR A 45 1.54 -5.13 -17.01
N ASP A 46 2.59 -5.90 -17.31
CA ASP A 46 2.57 -7.34 -17.04
C ASP A 46 2.49 -7.63 -15.53
N SER A 47 3.02 -6.74 -14.69
CA SER A 47 2.88 -6.85 -13.24
C SER A 47 1.44 -6.61 -12.76
N ASP A 48 0.65 -5.80 -13.48
CA ASP A 48 -0.79 -5.62 -13.21
C ASP A 48 -1.58 -6.86 -13.68
N ARG A 49 -1.24 -7.41 -14.85
CA ARG A 49 -1.79 -8.68 -15.35
C ARG A 49 -1.54 -9.85 -14.41
N LEU A 50 -0.34 -9.92 -13.83
CA LEU A 50 0.01 -10.91 -12.81
C LEU A 50 -0.90 -10.78 -11.59
N THR A 51 -1.11 -9.55 -11.09
CA THR A 51 -2.02 -9.29 -9.98
C THR A 51 -3.46 -9.69 -10.31
N ASP A 52 -3.95 -9.38 -11.52
CA ASP A 52 -5.29 -9.78 -11.97
C ASP A 52 -5.43 -11.31 -12.02
N ALA A 53 -4.42 -12.04 -12.52
CA ALA A 53 -4.41 -13.51 -12.53
C ALA A 53 -4.42 -14.10 -11.11
N PHE A 54 -3.62 -13.55 -10.19
CA PHE A 54 -3.60 -13.98 -8.79
C PHE A 54 -4.94 -13.74 -8.11
N ARG A 55 -5.58 -12.59 -8.34
CA ARG A 55 -6.94 -12.31 -7.84
C ARG A 55 -7.96 -13.30 -8.38
N ALA A 56 -7.90 -13.62 -9.68
CA ALA A 56 -8.81 -14.58 -10.30
C ALA A 56 -8.65 -15.99 -9.69
N LEU A 57 -7.41 -16.42 -9.41
CA LEU A 57 -7.12 -17.68 -8.75
C LEU A 57 -7.62 -17.70 -7.29
N ASP A 58 -7.42 -16.61 -6.56
CA ASP A 58 -7.91 -16.44 -5.19
C ASP A 58 -9.45 -16.53 -5.13
N LEU A 59 -10.15 -15.87 -6.06
CA LEU A 59 -11.59 -15.98 -6.24
C LEU A 59 -12.05 -17.41 -6.59
N ALA A 60 -11.24 -18.15 -7.36
CA ALA A 60 -11.52 -19.53 -7.78
C ALA A 60 -11.21 -20.59 -6.71
N GLY A 61 -10.84 -20.18 -5.49
CA GLY A 61 -10.60 -21.11 -4.38
C GLY A 61 -9.15 -21.55 -4.21
N ILE A 62 -8.19 -20.90 -4.86
CA ILE A 62 -6.74 -21.17 -4.74
C ILE A 62 -6.09 -20.02 -3.99
N VAL A 63 -5.47 -20.26 -2.83
CA VAL A 63 -4.76 -19.19 -2.10
C VAL A 63 -3.62 -18.65 -2.97
N ALA A 64 -3.78 -17.44 -3.50
CA ALA A 64 -2.81 -16.84 -4.41
C ALA A 64 -2.12 -15.65 -3.74
N ARG A 65 -0.81 -15.74 -3.50
CA ARG A 65 -0.05 -14.69 -2.80
C ARG A 65 1.17 -14.22 -3.58
N GLU A 66 1.17 -12.92 -3.84
CA GLU A 66 2.30 -12.22 -4.43
C GLU A 66 3.30 -11.82 -3.34
N ASP A 67 4.60 -11.99 -3.61
CA ASP A 67 5.70 -11.62 -2.70
C ASP A 67 5.54 -12.20 -1.28
N PHE A 68 5.23 -13.50 -1.23
CA PHE A 68 4.91 -14.22 0.00
C PHE A 68 6.14 -14.92 0.58
N ALA A 69 6.50 -14.52 1.80
CA ALA A 69 7.71 -14.93 2.51
C ALA A 69 9.02 -14.58 1.76
N CYS A 70 10.16 -14.78 2.42
CA CYS A 70 11.46 -14.43 1.86
C CYS A 70 11.98 -15.46 0.83
N CYS A 71 11.65 -16.74 1.02
CA CYS A 71 12.13 -17.86 0.20
C CYS A 71 11.12 -19.00 0.14
N GLN A 72 11.36 -19.97 -0.75
CA GLN A 72 10.44 -21.09 -1.00
C GLN A 72 10.14 -21.93 0.25
N SER A 73 11.14 -22.22 1.09
CA SER A 73 10.94 -23.04 2.29
C SER A 73 10.05 -22.36 3.31
N CYS A 74 10.23 -21.05 3.53
CA CYS A 74 9.36 -20.26 4.40
C CYS A 74 7.94 -20.20 3.83
N GLY A 75 7.80 -19.92 2.54
CA GLY A 75 6.51 -19.89 1.87
C GLY A 75 5.73 -21.20 2.01
N ASN A 76 6.39 -22.35 1.79
CA ASN A 76 5.76 -23.66 1.96
C ASN A 76 5.36 -23.97 3.42
N SER A 77 6.12 -23.48 4.40
CA SER A 77 5.79 -23.65 5.82
C SER A 77 4.61 -22.76 6.26
N GLU A 78 4.48 -21.57 5.68
CA GLU A 78 3.52 -20.55 6.12
C GLU A 78 2.19 -20.58 5.33
N ILE A 79 2.20 -20.98 4.05
CA ILE A 79 1.02 -20.87 3.16
C ILE A 79 -0.17 -21.72 3.64
N GLY A 80 0.08 -22.77 4.42
CA GLY A 80 -0.96 -23.59 5.02
C GLY A 80 -1.85 -22.83 6.02
N ASP A 81 -1.31 -21.82 6.70
CA ASP A 81 -2.05 -21.00 7.67
C ASP A 81 -3.12 -20.12 6.98
N GLU A 82 -2.91 -19.82 5.70
CA GLU A 82 -3.86 -19.07 4.88
C GLU A 82 -5.04 -19.91 4.37
N ALA A 83 -4.89 -21.24 4.32
CA ALA A 83 -5.88 -22.15 3.76
C ALA A 83 -7.19 -22.23 4.58
N GLY A 84 -7.08 -22.05 5.90
CA GLY A 84 -8.20 -22.16 6.85
C GLY A 84 -9.01 -20.88 7.06
N THR A 85 -8.59 -19.77 6.44
CA THR A 85 -9.26 -18.47 6.62
C THR A 85 -10.24 -18.22 5.47
N GLY A 86 -11.52 -18.03 5.80
CA GLY A 86 -12.59 -17.86 4.81
C GLY A 86 -13.13 -19.21 4.32
N GLU A 87 -13.47 -19.28 3.02
CA GLU A 87 -13.90 -20.54 2.38
C GLU A 87 -12.79 -21.60 2.45
N PRO A 88 -13.04 -22.91 2.29
CA PRO A 88 -11.96 -23.91 2.21
C PRO A 88 -11.11 -23.75 0.94
N ALA A 89 -9.78 -23.68 1.06
CA ALA A 89 -8.89 -23.60 -0.10
C ALA A 89 -8.67 -24.99 -0.73
N ARG A 90 -8.66 -25.05 -2.06
CA ARG A 90 -8.35 -26.29 -2.82
C ARG A 90 -6.85 -26.47 -3.04
N GLY A 91 -6.13 -25.36 -3.18
CA GLY A 91 -4.69 -25.34 -3.41
C GLY A 91 -4.13 -23.94 -3.17
N TYR A 92 -2.87 -23.75 -3.53
CA TYR A 92 -2.17 -22.48 -3.41
C TYR A 92 -1.28 -22.20 -4.62
N VAL A 93 -0.94 -20.93 -4.79
CA VAL A 93 0.13 -20.45 -5.66
C VAL A 93 0.79 -19.23 -5.03
N PHE A 94 2.12 -19.16 -5.09
CA PHE A 94 2.85 -17.97 -4.66
C PHE A 94 4.18 -17.79 -5.38
N TYR A 95 4.68 -16.56 -5.38
CA TYR A 95 6.10 -16.29 -5.54
C TYR A 95 6.62 -15.60 -4.28
N HIS A 96 7.90 -15.77 -3.97
CA HIS A 96 8.53 -15.20 -2.77
C HIS A 96 9.51 -14.08 -3.13
N GLY A 97 10.05 -13.38 -2.11
CA GLY A 97 10.93 -12.23 -2.30
C GLY A 97 12.12 -12.49 -3.23
N GLN A 98 12.84 -13.60 -3.06
CA GLN A 98 13.96 -13.94 -3.97
C GLN A 98 13.55 -14.18 -5.44
N ASP A 99 12.31 -14.62 -5.70
CA ASP A 99 11.83 -14.76 -7.09
C ASP A 99 11.46 -13.39 -7.67
N ALA A 100 10.86 -12.52 -6.86
CA ALA A 100 10.58 -11.14 -7.23
C ALA A 100 11.88 -10.37 -7.54
N GLU A 101 12.92 -10.54 -6.72
CA GLU A 101 14.25 -9.97 -6.94
C GLU A 101 14.85 -10.45 -8.27
N ARG A 102 14.82 -11.76 -8.54
CA ARG A 102 15.31 -12.33 -9.80
C ARG A 102 14.54 -11.76 -11.00
N ALA A 103 13.22 -11.66 -10.91
CA ALA A 103 12.39 -11.10 -11.97
C ALA A 103 12.67 -9.60 -12.20
N ALA A 104 12.85 -8.83 -11.11
CA ALA A 104 13.23 -7.42 -11.19
C ALA A 104 14.60 -7.19 -11.83
N GLN A 105 15.53 -8.15 -11.72
CA GLN A 105 16.83 -8.15 -12.39
C GLN A 105 16.78 -8.63 -13.86
N GLY A 106 15.58 -8.82 -14.42
CA GLY A 106 15.37 -9.25 -15.80
C GLY A 106 15.32 -10.77 -16.00
N GLY A 107 15.28 -11.54 -14.91
CA GLY A 107 15.07 -12.98 -14.96
C GLY A 107 13.60 -13.38 -15.09
N THR A 108 13.37 -14.69 -15.13
CA THR A 108 12.03 -15.29 -15.14
C THR A 108 11.45 -15.33 -13.72
N LEU A 109 10.15 -15.01 -13.57
CA LEU A 109 9.43 -15.16 -12.29
C LEU A 109 9.01 -16.61 -12.10
N TRP A 110 9.28 -17.18 -10.93
CA TRP A 110 8.97 -18.57 -10.62
C TRP A 110 7.81 -18.61 -9.63
N LEU A 111 6.84 -19.49 -9.86
CA LEU A 111 5.68 -19.68 -8.99
C LEU A 111 5.71 -21.09 -8.40
N ALA A 112 5.64 -21.17 -7.08
CA ALA A 112 5.36 -22.42 -6.38
C ALA A 112 3.84 -22.59 -6.30
N TYR A 113 3.36 -23.82 -6.42
CA TYR A 113 1.95 -24.15 -6.28
C TYR A 113 1.81 -25.54 -5.68
N GLY A 114 0.61 -25.86 -5.20
CA GLY A 114 0.31 -27.17 -4.65
C GLY A 114 -1.14 -27.31 -4.26
N SER A 115 -1.51 -28.51 -3.83
CA SER A 115 -2.89 -28.85 -3.46
C SER A 115 -3.03 -28.95 -1.93
N PHE A 116 -4.12 -28.41 -1.40
CA PHE A 116 -4.56 -28.68 -0.03
C PHE A 116 -5.58 -29.83 0.02
N ASP A 117 -6.27 -30.10 -1.09
CA ASP A 117 -7.26 -31.16 -1.21
C ASP A 117 -6.63 -32.44 -1.77
N LYS A 118 -6.65 -33.52 -0.98
CA LYS A 118 -6.17 -34.84 -1.39
C LYS A 118 -6.90 -35.43 -2.60
N LYS A 119 -8.06 -34.90 -2.98
CA LYS A 119 -8.83 -35.31 -4.15
C LYS A 119 -8.40 -34.58 -5.43
N ILE A 120 -7.66 -33.48 -5.30
CA ILE A 120 -7.21 -32.64 -6.42
C ILE A 120 -5.70 -32.84 -6.54
N GLY A 121 -5.25 -33.30 -7.70
CA GLY A 121 -3.83 -33.46 -7.98
C GLY A 121 -3.14 -32.10 -8.11
N GLU A 122 -1.89 -32.00 -7.69
CA GLU A 122 -1.10 -30.76 -7.81
C GLU A 122 -1.00 -30.29 -9.27
N ALA A 123 -0.85 -31.22 -10.22
CA ALA A 123 -0.84 -30.90 -11.65
C ALA A 123 -2.12 -30.20 -12.11
N GLN A 124 -3.28 -30.54 -11.53
CA GLN A 124 -4.53 -29.85 -11.84
C GLN A 124 -4.51 -28.39 -11.33
N ILE A 125 -3.95 -28.14 -10.15
CA ILE A 125 -3.73 -26.77 -9.66
C ILE A 125 -2.76 -26.02 -10.58
N GLY A 126 -1.68 -26.68 -11.01
CA GLY A 126 -0.74 -26.14 -12.00
C GLY A 126 -1.41 -25.73 -13.31
N ASP A 127 -2.29 -26.58 -13.85
CA ASP A 127 -3.08 -26.27 -15.05
C ASP A 127 -3.98 -25.03 -14.85
N GLU A 128 -4.67 -24.93 -13.71
CA GLU A 128 -5.51 -23.77 -13.38
C GLU A 128 -4.67 -22.48 -13.27
N VAL A 129 -3.51 -22.54 -12.60
CA VAL A 129 -2.56 -21.42 -12.49
C VAL A 129 -2.09 -20.97 -13.87
N VAL A 130 -1.63 -21.90 -14.70
CA VAL A 130 -1.15 -21.61 -16.06
C VAL A 130 -2.26 -21.04 -16.92
N ALA A 131 -3.49 -21.58 -16.83
CA ALA A 131 -4.63 -21.08 -17.56
C ALA A 131 -4.99 -19.64 -17.16
N ALA A 132 -4.99 -19.31 -15.87
CA ALA A 132 -5.27 -17.95 -15.39
C ALA A 132 -4.21 -16.95 -15.88
N LEU A 133 -2.93 -17.29 -15.74
CA LEU A 133 -1.82 -16.45 -16.21
C LEU A 133 -1.87 -16.21 -17.72
N ARG A 134 -2.11 -17.26 -18.51
CA ARG A 134 -2.27 -17.15 -19.97
C ARG A 134 -3.54 -16.38 -20.36
N GLY A 135 -4.60 -16.50 -19.58
CA GLY A 135 -5.85 -15.74 -19.73
C GLY A 135 -5.61 -14.23 -19.64
N GLU A 136 -4.66 -13.81 -18.79
CA GLU A 136 -4.23 -12.41 -18.69
C GLU A 136 -3.16 -12.00 -19.73
N GLY A 137 -2.80 -12.92 -20.64
CA GLY A 137 -1.87 -12.67 -21.73
C GLY A 137 -0.39 -12.75 -21.32
N LEU A 138 -0.07 -13.41 -20.20
CA LEU A 138 1.32 -13.63 -19.77
C LEU A 138 1.93 -14.85 -20.50
N GLU A 139 3.24 -14.77 -20.77
CA GLU A 139 4.00 -15.89 -21.32
C GLU A 139 4.40 -16.85 -20.20
N VAL A 140 3.94 -18.10 -20.30
CA VAL A 140 4.08 -19.11 -19.25
C VAL A 140 4.67 -20.41 -19.79
N ASP A 141 5.74 -20.85 -19.16
CA ASP A 141 6.45 -22.11 -19.41
C ASP A 141 6.26 -23.06 -18.23
N TRP A 142 5.67 -24.22 -18.50
CA TRP A 142 5.44 -25.30 -17.55
C TRP A 142 5.17 -26.59 -18.32
N THR A 143 5.77 -27.70 -17.87
CA THR A 143 5.76 -28.99 -18.57
C THR A 143 4.52 -29.85 -18.28
N GLY A 144 3.74 -29.47 -17.27
CA GLY A 144 2.69 -30.33 -16.69
C GLY A 144 3.16 -31.17 -15.51
N ASP A 145 4.46 -31.18 -15.20
CA ASP A 145 5.00 -31.91 -14.04
C ASP A 145 4.68 -31.17 -12.73
N PRO A 146 3.94 -31.79 -11.79
CA PRO A 146 3.64 -31.19 -10.48
C PRO A 146 4.89 -30.88 -9.64
N LEU A 147 6.03 -31.52 -9.92
CA LEU A 147 7.29 -31.30 -9.21
C LEU A 147 8.07 -30.08 -9.73
N GLU A 148 7.66 -29.52 -10.88
CA GLU A 148 8.27 -28.33 -11.46
C GLU A 148 7.47 -27.07 -11.13
N ARG A 149 8.19 -25.96 -10.90
CA ARG A 149 7.60 -24.63 -10.70
C ARG A 149 7.08 -24.07 -12.03
N VAL A 150 6.05 -23.23 -11.96
CA VAL A 150 5.56 -22.49 -13.13
C VAL A 150 6.48 -21.30 -13.39
N HIS A 151 6.94 -21.13 -14.62
CA HIS A 151 7.82 -20.05 -15.02
C HIS A 151 7.07 -19.00 -15.85
N VAL A 152 7.11 -17.74 -15.43
CA VAL A 152 6.44 -16.62 -16.09
C VAL A 152 7.48 -15.65 -16.63
N ARG A 153 7.49 -15.44 -17.95
CA ARG A 153 8.30 -14.40 -18.58
C ARG A 153 7.45 -13.14 -18.67
N LEU A 154 7.91 -12.09 -17.99
CA LEU A 154 7.19 -10.83 -17.90
C LEU A 154 8.15 -9.67 -17.77
N ARG A 155 7.74 -8.49 -18.24
CA ARG A 155 8.48 -7.26 -17.93
C ARG A 155 8.11 -6.82 -16.52
N TRP A 156 9.02 -6.97 -15.57
CA TRP A 156 8.80 -6.53 -14.20
C TRP A 156 8.62 -5.00 -14.13
N ALA A 157 7.46 -4.55 -13.68
CA ALA A 157 7.05 -3.14 -13.68
C ALA A 157 5.99 -2.88 -12.59
N LYS A 158 6.34 -3.14 -11.32
CA LYS A 158 5.44 -2.89 -10.18
C LYS A 158 5.38 -1.40 -9.83
N ARG A 159 4.18 -0.82 -9.90
CA ARG A 159 3.96 0.60 -9.60
C ARG A 159 4.17 0.93 -8.11
N ARG A 160 4.79 2.07 -7.85
CA ARG A 160 4.89 2.66 -6.50
C ARG A 160 3.97 3.87 -6.45
N HIS A 161 3.16 3.94 -5.39
CA HIS A 161 2.24 5.04 -5.10
C HIS A 161 2.54 5.61 -3.72
N GLY A 162 2.06 6.83 -3.46
CA GLY A 162 2.05 7.38 -2.11
C GLY A 162 3.41 7.44 -1.47
N ARG A 163 3.47 6.99 -0.21
CA ARG A 163 4.70 6.94 0.59
C ARG A 163 5.82 6.17 -0.11
N MET A 164 5.47 5.10 -0.84
CA MET A 164 6.48 4.33 -1.57
C MET A 164 7.04 5.10 -2.77
N ALA A 165 6.30 6.04 -3.35
CA ALA A 165 6.75 6.87 -4.47
C ALA A 165 7.48 8.14 -4.03
N ALA A 166 7.19 8.65 -2.83
CA ALA A 166 7.66 9.94 -2.34
C ALA A 166 9.08 9.94 -1.74
N PHE A 167 9.84 8.86 -1.91
CA PHE A 167 11.19 8.79 -1.36
C PHE A 167 12.05 9.91 -1.94
N PRO A 168 12.55 10.86 -1.12
CA PRO A 168 13.20 12.05 -1.63
C PRO A 168 14.57 11.68 -2.21
N VAL A 169 14.89 12.22 -3.39
CA VAL A 169 16.19 12.02 -4.08
C VAL A 169 17.35 12.65 -3.30
N SER A 170 17.04 13.65 -2.47
CA SER A 170 17.96 14.32 -1.57
C SER A 170 17.37 14.29 -0.16
N ALA A 171 17.44 13.13 0.49
CA ALA A 171 17.55 13.15 1.94
C ALA A 171 18.97 13.66 2.22
N GLU A 172 19.21 14.97 2.12
CA GLU A 172 20.39 15.54 2.75
C GLU A 172 20.43 14.96 4.17
N LEU A 173 21.61 14.47 4.58
CA LEU A 173 21.92 14.19 5.98
C LEU A 173 21.93 15.55 6.71
N GLY A 174 20.79 16.22 6.73
CA GLY A 174 20.57 17.50 7.37
C GLY A 174 20.46 17.32 8.88
N ARG A 175 20.00 18.37 9.54
CA ARG A 175 19.75 18.39 10.98
C ARG A 175 18.95 17.14 11.41
N THR A 176 19.43 16.48 12.45
CA THR A 176 18.73 15.35 13.08
C THR A 176 17.90 15.87 14.24
N ALA A 177 16.75 15.25 14.48
CA ALA A 177 15.92 15.54 15.64
C ALA A 177 15.63 14.27 16.45
N GLU A 178 15.40 14.42 17.75
CA GLU A 178 14.75 13.41 18.56
C GLU A 178 13.27 13.40 18.19
N VAL A 179 12.77 12.22 17.75
CA VAL A 179 11.40 12.04 17.27
C VAL A 179 10.71 10.99 18.13
N ARG A 180 9.52 11.31 18.63
CA ARG A 180 8.66 10.38 19.38
C ARG A 180 7.23 10.40 18.86
N PHE A 181 6.69 9.23 18.53
CA PHE A 181 5.30 9.07 18.10
C PHE A 181 4.41 8.75 19.30
N ALA A 182 3.20 9.29 19.34
CA ALA A 182 2.18 8.95 20.32
C ALA A 182 0.84 8.61 19.61
N PRO A 183 0.26 7.41 19.84
CA PRO A 183 0.80 6.31 20.64
C PRO A 183 2.13 5.78 20.09
N ASP A 184 2.92 5.12 20.95
CA ASP A 184 4.22 4.57 20.55
C ASP A 184 4.05 3.65 19.34
N ARG A 185 4.79 3.94 18.27
CA ARG A 185 4.82 3.17 17.03
C ARG A 185 6.27 2.85 16.69
N ASN A 186 6.54 1.60 16.27
CA ASN A 186 7.85 1.19 15.74
C ASN A 186 8.03 1.68 14.29
N MET A 187 7.81 2.97 14.04
CA MET A 187 7.99 3.59 12.73
C MET A 187 9.38 4.23 12.68
N VAL A 188 10.38 3.39 12.33
CA VAL A 188 11.79 3.75 12.08
C VAL A 188 12.58 4.12 13.37
N PHE A 189 13.79 3.58 13.49
CA PHE A 189 14.66 3.81 14.65
C PHE A 189 15.23 5.25 14.66
N PRO A 190 15.05 6.03 15.75
CA PRO A 190 15.69 7.34 15.90
C PRO A 190 17.20 7.22 16.21
N PRO A 191 18.02 8.24 15.88
CA PRO A 191 17.63 9.56 15.34
C PRO A 191 17.35 9.55 13.83
N MET A 192 16.37 10.37 13.41
CA MET A 192 15.96 10.57 12.02
C MET A 192 16.43 11.94 11.52
N SER A 193 16.82 12.07 10.25
CA SER A 193 17.02 13.39 9.65
C SER A 193 15.67 14.10 9.49
N LEU A 194 15.62 15.41 9.70
CA LEU A 194 14.40 16.20 9.50
C LEU A 194 13.85 16.04 8.07
N GLY A 195 14.73 15.93 7.06
CA GLY A 195 14.31 15.67 5.68
C GLY A 195 13.58 14.33 5.51
N ALA A 196 14.05 13.26 6.15
CA ALA A 196 13.37 11.96 6.10
C ALA A 196 12.00 12.01 6.83
N LEU A 197 11.93 12.69 7.97
CA LEU A 197 10.67 12.90 8.69
C LEU A 197 9.63 13.61 7.82
N ALA A 198 10.05 14.71 7.18
CA ALA A 198 9.22 15.53 6.31
C ALA A 198 8.75 14.81 5.05
N ALA A 199 9.60 13.95 4.48
CA ALA A 199 9.31 13.31 3.22
C ALA A 199 8.62 11.94 3.35
N LEU A 200 8.74 11.25 4.49
CA LEU A 200 8.28 9.85 4.62
C LEU A 200 7.27 9.63 5.73
N GLU A 201 7.26 10.42 6.80
CA GLU A 201 6.39 10.18 7.95
C GLU A 201 5.25 11.20 8.01
N LEU A 202 5.58 12.50 8.05
CA LEU A 202 4.59 13.57 8.22
C LEU A 202 3.49 13.56 7.14
N PRO A 203 3.78 13.32 5.84
CA PRO A 203 2.73 13.38 4.82
C PRO A 203 1.67 12.29 4.92
N TRP A 204 1.97 11.22 5.66
CA TRP A 204 1.12 10.04 5.86
C TRP A 204 0.83 9.77 7.34
N LEU A 205 0.99 10.78 8.20
CA LEU A 205 0.75 10.66 9.63
C LEU A 205 -0.69 10.19 9.86
N PRO A 206 -0.97 9.13 10.64
CA PRO A 206 -2.34 8.71 10.90
C PRO A 206 -3.13 9.73 11.75
N ASP A 207 -4.46 9.73 11.64
CA ASP A 207 -5.35 10.69 12.32
C ASP A 207 -5.29 10.63 13.86
N ASP A 208 -5.02 9.44 14.41
CA ASP A 208 -4.89 9.20 15.84
C ASP A 208 -3.45 9.42 16.38
N THR A 209 -2.54 9.88 15.52
CA THR A 209 -1.11 9.93 15.83
C THR A 209 -0.60 11.36 15.92
N SER A 210 0.23 11.62 16.92
CA SER A 210 1.04 12.83 17.03
C SER A 210 2.53 12.49 17.05
N VAL A 211 3.36 13.43 16.61
CA VAL A 211 4.81 13.33 16.53
C VAL A 211 5.41 14.50 17.30
N ARG A 212 6.12 14.20 18.38
CA ARG A 212 6.97 15.18 19.07
C ARG A 212 8.33 15.19 18.38
N VAL A 213 8.76 16.36 17.95
CA VAL A 213 10.04 16.60 17.27
C VAL A 213 10.84 17.60 18.09
N ASP A 214 12.05 17.22 18.49
CA ASP A 214 13.00 18.06 19.23
C ASP A 214 14.32 18.12 18.48
N ASP A 215 14.63 19.26 17.87
CA ASP A 215 15.86 19.47 17.09
C ASP A 215 16.99 20.11 17.92
N GLY A 216 16.81 20.22 19.24
CA GLY A 216 17.73 20.86 20.18
C GLY A 216 17.53 22.37 20.32
N GLU A 217 16.82 23.02 19.40
CA GLU A 217 16.49 24.45 19.44
C GLU A 217 15.01 24.65 19.81
N ARG A 218 14.13 23.81 19.26
CA ARG A 218 12.70 23.84 19.51
C ARG A 218 12.16 22.43 19.68
N THR A 219 11.15 22.32 20.54
CA THR A 219 10.31 21.13 20.60
C THR A 219 8.89 21.45 20.16
N VAL A 220 8.36 20.70 19.20
CA VAL A 220 7.01 20.87 18.67
C VAL A 220 6.29 19.53 18.62
N THR A 221 5.00 19.51 18.97
CA THR A 221 4.15 18.34 18.79
C THR A 221 3.26 18.55 17.58
N ILE A 222 3.46 17.75 16.54
CA ILE A 222 2.73 17.81 15.27
C ILE A 222 1.67 16.71 15.26
N ARG A 223 0.44 17.05 14.91
CA ARG A 223 -0.66 16.11 14.65
C ARG A 223 -1.27 16.40 13.30
N ARG A 224 -2.17 15.54 12.83
CA ARG A 224 -2.87 15.75 11.57
C ARG A 224 -4.34 16.11 11.81
N GLU A 225 -4.83 17.08 11.05
CA GLU A 225 -6.27 17.29 10.82
C GLU A 225 -6.54 17.20 9.33
N ARG A 226 -7.19 16.13 8.89
CA ARG A 226 -7.43 15.85 7.46
C ARG A 226 -6.10 15.90 6.68
N HIS A 227 -5.96 16.74 5.66
CA HIS A 227 -4.73 16.84 4.88
C HIS A 227 -3.69 17.81 5.46
N ARG A 228 -3.94 18.44 6.62
CA ARG A 228 -3.06 19.45 7.22
C ARG A 228 -2.33 18.91 8.44
N LEU A 229 -1.11 19.40 8.62
CA LEU A 229 -0.33 19.23 9.84
C LEU A 229 -0.57 20.41 10.75
N ILE A 230 -0.84 20.14 12.02
CA ILE A 230 -1.11 21.16 13.04
C ILE A 230 -0.14 20.94 14.19
N SER A 231 0.55 22.00 14.59
CA SER A 231 1.43 22.01 15.76
C SER A 231 0.65 22.29 17.06
N ASP A 232 1.27 22.03 18.20
CA ASP A 232 0.71 22.28 19.53
C ASP A 232 0.52 23.78 19.85
N ASP A 233 1.24 24.67 19.15
CA ASP A 233 1.05 26.11 19.20
C ASP A 233 -0.01 26.64 18.20
N GLY A 234 -0.62 25.76 17.41
CA GLY A 234 -1.74 26.09 16.52
C GLY A 234 -1.34 26.51 15.11
N ARG A 235 -0.05 26.52 14.75
CA ARG A 235 0.37 26.75 13.36
C ARG A 235 0.04 25.55 12.48
N GLU A 236 -0.29 25.83 11.22
CA GLU A 236 -0.67 24.86 10.21
C GLU A 236 0.39 24.79 9.09
N ALA A 237 0.56 23.59 8.52
CA ALA A 237 1.39 23.38 7.35
C ALA A 237 0.78 22.34 6.41
N GLY A 238 1.13 22.42 5.13
CA GLY A 238 0.85 21.35 4.18
C GLY A 238 1.57 20.05 4.58
N ARG A 239 1.04 18.90 4.17
CA ARG A 239 1.55 17.59 4.58
C ARG A 239 3.03 17.33 4.22
N PHE A 240 3.55 18.01 3.20
CA PHE A 240 4.97 17.96 2.79
C PHE A 240 5.81 19.14 3.33
N GLU A 241 5.18 20.09 4.01
CA GLU A 241 5.81 21.34 4.49
C GLU A 241 5.97 21.34 6.02
N GLY A 242 5.79 20.19 6.67
CA GLY A 242 5.74 20.06 8.12
C GLY A 242 6.98 20.58 8.86
N LEU A 243 8.13 20.71 8.20
CA LEU A 243 9.32 21.32 8.81
C LEU A 243 9.16 22.81 9.10
N ARG A 244 8.30 23.53 8.37
CA ARG A 244 7.98 24.93 8.68
C ARG A 244 7.38 25.12 10.08
N LEU A 245 6.84 24.05 10.65
CA LEU A 245 6.34 24.05 12.03
C LEU A 245 7.50 24.08 13.04
N LEU A 246 8.75 23.88 12.65
CA LEU A 246 9.91 23.98 13.54
C LEU A 246 10.52 25.39 13.53
N ASP A 247 10.36 26.14 12.44
CA ASP A 247 10.93 27.47 12.26
C ASP A 247 10.39 28.49 13.28
N SER A 248 11.23 29.43 13.71
CA SER A 248 10.84 30.50 14.65
C SER A 248 9.93 31.54 13.98
N GLU A 249 9.06 32.20 14.74
CA GLU A 249 8.06 33.17 14.21
C GLU A 249 8.68 34.36 13.45
N ASP A 250 9.98 34.64 13.63
CA ASP A 250 10.65 35.84 13.13
C ASP A 250 11.28 35.69 11.72
N GLU A 251 11.38 34.50 11.13
CA GLU A 251 12.09 34.30 9.85
C GLU A 251 11.23 34.51 8.57
N GLY A 252 9.97 34.91 8.70
CA GLY A 252 9.03 35.02 7.57
C GLY A 252 8.35 36.37 7.34
N ALA A 253 8.74 37.44 8.05
CA ALA A 253 8.02 38.72 8.02
C ALA A 253 8.77 39.89 7.35
N GLU A 254 9.72 39.60 6.45
CA GLU A 254 10.38 40.62 5.63
C GLU A 254 10.35 40.26 4.13
N ASP A 255 9.15 40.16 3.54
CA ASP A 255 9.01 40.40 2.10
C ASP A 255 7.80 41.29 1.82
N GLU A 256 8.08 42.58 1.60
CA GLU A 256 7.10 43.59 1.21
C GLU A 256 6.69 43.36 -0.25
N GLY A 257 5.79 42.40 -0.51
CA GLY A 257 5.22 42.26 -1.86
C GLY A 257 4.39 41.02 -2.21
N ALA A 258 4.20 40.05 -1.32
CA ALA A 258 3.51 38.81 -1.69
C ALA A 258 2.00 38.85 -1.39
N GLU A 259 1.18 38.54 -2.41
CA GLU A 259 -0.26 38.36 -2.31
C GLU A 259 -0.59 37.18 -1.38
N ASP A 260 -1.28 37.42 -0.26
CA ASP A 260 -1.95 36.43 0.62
C ASP A 260 -1.32 35.01 0.66
N GLU A 261 -0.03 34.92 1.03
CA GLU A 261 0.72 33.65 1.15
C GLU A 261 0.38 32.84 2.43
N GLY A 262 -0.55 33.32 3.28
CA GLY A 262 -0.87 32.71 4.58
C GLY A 262 -1.79 31.49 4.52
N ALA A 263 -2.42 31.20 3.37
CA ALA A 263 -3.34 30.07 3.26
C ALA A 263 -2.61 28.79 2.82
N VAL A 264 -2.44 27.83 3.74
CA VAL A 264 -1.98 26.48 3.41
C VAL A 264 -2.87 25.89 2.30
N PRO A 265 -2.32 25.59 1.11
CA PRO A 265 -3.10 25.10 -0.03
C PRO A 265 -3.88 23.85 0.35
N SER A 266 -5.19 23.83 0.05
CA SER A 266 -6.00 22.63 0.27
C SER A 266 -5.65 21.56 -0.76
N GLU A 267 -5.31 20.35 -0.32
CA GLU A 267 -5.15 19.21 -1.22
C GLU A 267 -6.50 18.51 -1.40
N THR A 268 -7.07 18.63 -2.60
CA THR A 268 -8.37 18.03 -2.92
C THR A 268 -8.21 16.55 -3.29
N GLY A 269 -9.16 15.73 -2.85
CA GLY A 269 -9.27 14.33 -3.27
C GLY A 269 -8.43 13.33 -2.48
N LEU A 270 -7.86 13.75 -1.35
CA LEU A 270 -7.37 12.82 -0.32
C LEU A 270 -8.54 12.29 0.50
N ILE A 271 -8.55 10.98 0.72
CA ILE A 271 -9.58 10.27 1.48
C ILE A 271 -8.91 9.63 2.70
N GLU A 272 -9.58 9.66 3.85
CA GLU A 272 -9.15 8.92 5.03
C GLU A 272 -9.43 7.43 4.82
N VAL A 273 -8.39 6.61 4.81
CA VAL A 273 -8.52 5.18 4.55
C VAL A 273 -8.03 4.35 5.72
N THR A 274 -8.85 3.37 6.09
CA THR A 274 -8.47 2.23 6.92
C THR A 274 -8.72 0.95 6.15
N TYR A 275 -7.90 -0.07 6.39
CA TYR A 275 -8.04 -1.36 5.72
C TYR A 275 -7.33 -2.47 6.48
N GLN A 276 -7.69 -3.70 6.16
CA GLN A 276 -6.99 -4.88 6.67
C GLN A 276 -7.00 -5.99 5.60
N CYS A 277 -5.80 -6.44 5.22
CA CYS A 277 -5.62 -7.69 4.50
C CYS A 277 -5.57 -8.85 5.51
N MET A 278 -6.43 -9.86 5.30
CA MET A 278 -6.53 -11.05 6.14
C MET A 278 -6.22 -12.32 5.35
N PRO A 279 -5.82 -13.42 6.03
CA PRO A 279 -5.55 -13.53 7.48
C PRO A 279 -4.27 -12.83 7.92
N THR A 280 -3.32 -12.76 7.00
CA THR A 280 -2.02 -12.13 7.16
C THR A 280 -1.89 -11.04 6.11
N GLY A 281 -1.12 -10.00 6.44
CA GLY A 281 -0.82 -8.94 5.48
C GLY A 281 -0.89 -7.54 6.07
N PRO A 282 -0.75 -6.52 5.22
CA PRO A 282 -0.76 -5.13 5.63
C PRO A 282 -2.12 -4.73 6.21
N GLN A 283 -2.08 -3.89 7.23
CA GLN A 283 -3.26 -3.28 7.82
C GLN A 283 -2.97 -1.82 8.18
N GLN A 284 -3.99 -0.99 8.07
CA GLN A 284 -3.98 0.40 8.48
C GLN A 284 -5.24 0.64 9.31
N VAL A 285 -5.08 0.59 10.63
CA VAL A 285 -6.21 0.63 11.59
C VAL A 285 -6.65 2.07 11.89
N ALA A 286 -5.70 2.99 11.91
CA ALA A 286 -5.95 4.43 12.04
C ALA A 286 -6.13 5.08 10.67
N GLY A 287 -6.97 6.10 10.54
CA GLY A 287 -7.20 6.76 9.27
C GLY A 287 -5.90 7.35 8.71
N GLN A 288 -5.58 6.99 7.47
CA GLN A 288 -4.43 7.53 6.76
C GLN A 288 -4.90 8.28 5.50
N PRO A 289 -4.38 9.47 5.21
CA PRO A 289 -4.79 10.20 4.03
C PRO A 289 -4.18 9.55 2.79
N MET A 290 -5.03 9.13 1.84
CA MET A 290 -4.62 8.46 0.61
C MET A 290 -5.18 9.17 -0.62
N SER A 291 -4.33 9.29 -1.65
CA SER A 291 -4.73 9.67 -3.00
C SER A 291 -5.43 8.52 -3.71
N LEU A 292 -6.28 8.80 -4.71
CA LEU A 292 -6.99 7.76 -5.46
C LEU A 292 -6.08 6.60 -5.93
N PRO A 293 -4.89 6.82 -6.54
CA PRO A 293 -4.00 5.72 -6.91
C PRO A 293 -3.56 4.83 -5.75
N GLU A 294 -3.33 5.39 -4.55
CA GLU A 294 -3.01 4.60 -3.34
C GLU A 294 -4.20 3.71 -2.95
N ILE A 295 -5.41 4.27 -2.96
CA ILE A 295 -6.63 3.55 -2.60
C ILE A 295 -6.88 2.39 -3.57
N LEU A 296 -6.80 2.64 -4.88
CA LEU A 296 -7.00 1.60 -5.90
C LEU A 296 -5.96 0.49 -5.78
N ALA A 297 -4.70 0.83 -5.45
CA ALA A 297 -3.66 -0.15 -5.21
C ALA A 297 -3.96 -1.03 -3.99
N VAL A 298 -4.56 -0.48 -2.92
CA VAL A 298 -5.00 -1.28 -1.77
C VAL A 298 -6.17 -2.19 -2.15
N VAL A 299 -7.21 -1.66 -2.81
CA VAL A 299 -8.39 -2.44 -3.22
C VAL A 299 -8.00 -3.64 -4.10
N ARG A 300 -7.09 -3.44 -5.06
CA ARG A 300 -6.58 -4.51 -5.92
C ARG A 300 -5.73 -5.55 -5.18
N ARG A 301 -5.18 -5.23 -4.02
CA ARG A 301 -4.40 -6.16 -3.21
C ARG A 301 -5.19 -6.87 -2.12
N LEU A 302 -6.44 -6.47 -1.85
CA LEU A 302 -7.29 -7.15 -0.88
C LEU A 302 -7.48 -8.62 -1.30
N PRO A 303 -7.04 -9.60 -0.48
CA PRO A 303 -7.34 -11.00 -0.72
C PRO A 303 -8.85 -11.23 -0.79
N THR A 304 -9.28 -11.93 -1.83
CA THR A 304 -10.68 -12.04 -2.25
C THR A 304 -11.43 -13.18 -1.58
N ARG A 305 -10.70 -14.19 -1.09
CA ARG A 305 -11.24 -15.36 -0.38
C ARG A 305 -11.51 -15.12 1.10
N THR A 306 -11.00 -14.02 1.64
CA THR A 306 -10.94 -13.77 3.09
C THR A 306 -11.90 -12.64 3.45
N ASN A 307 -11.98 -12.27 4.73
CA ASN A 307 -12.85 -11.18 5.18
C ASN A 307 -12.24 -9.78 4.96
N SER A 308 -11.22 -9.67 4.10
CA SER A 308 -10.44 -8.44 3.93
C SER A 308 -11.33 -7.25 3.58
N TRP A 309 -11.01 -6.09 4.12
CA TRP A 309 -11.89 -4.94 4.07
C TRP A 309 -11.13 -3.62 3.91
N LEU A 310 -11.82 -2.61 3.42
CA LEU A 310 -11.37 -1.22 3.32
C LEU A 310 -12.54 -0.30 3.64
N ALA A 311 -12.28 0.76 4.40
CA ALA A 311 -13.20 1.87 4.61
C ALA A 311 -12.54 3.18 4.17
N ALA A 312 -13.23 3.93 3.32
CA ALA A 312 -12.86 5.23 2.79
C ALA A 312 -13.83 6.28 3.33
N VAL A 313 -13.32 7.24 4.10
CA VAL A 313 -14.09 8.29 4.76
C VAL A 313 -13.74 9.64 4.13
N HIS A 314 -14.76 10.34 3.64
CA HIS A 314 -14.64 11.66 3.03
C HIS A 314 -15.79 12.56 3.51
N ASP A 315 -15.72 13.85 3.18
CA ASP A 315 -16.78 14.82 3.54
C ASP A 315 -18.16 14.46 2.99
N ALA A 316 -18.21 13.81 1.82
CA ALA A 316 -19.44 13.32 1.21
C ALA A 316 -20.00 12.03 1.82
N GLY A 317 -19.30 11.45 2.81
CA GLY A 317 -19.70 10.23 3.50
C GLY A 317 -18.67 9.11 3.39
N ILE A 318 -19.11 7.92 3.80
CA ILE A 318 -18.28 6.72 3.91
C ILE A 318 -18.59 5.78 2.75
N VAL A 319 -17.55 5.29 2.08
CA VAL A 319 -17.63 4.15 1.16
C VAL A 319 -16.79 3.04 1.76
N GLN A 320 -17.39 1.91 2.08
CA GLN A 320 -16.70 0.78 2.67
C GLN A 320 -16.99 -0.50 1.92
N MET A 321 -16.04 -1.41 1.95
CA MET A 321 -16.15 -2.69 1.27
C MET A 321 -15.51 -3.80 2.08
N ARG A 322 -16.05 -5.01 1.92
CA ARG A 322 -15.55 -6.22 2.55
C ARG A 322 -15.78 -7.40 1.63
N TRP A 323 -14.77 -8.26 1.54
CA TRP A 323 -14.94 -9.58 0.94
C TRP A 323 -15.69 -10.50 1.92
N GLU A 324 -16.75 -11.14 1.44
CA GLU A 324 -17.53 -12.13 2.18
C GLU A 324 -18.01 -13.21 1.20
N ASP A 325 -17.80 -14.48 1.54
CA ASP A 325 -18.19 -15.64 0.73
C ASP A 325 -17.74 -15.52 -0.75
N GLY A 326 -16.51 -15.06 -0.98
CA GLY A 326 -15.94 -14.87 -2.33
C GLY A 326 -16.57 -13.75 -3.16
N ARG A 327 -17.32 -12.84 -2.54
CA ARG A 327 -17.97 -11.69 -3.18
C ARG A 327 -17.63 -10.40 -2.44
N LEU A 328 -17.51 -9.30 -3.18
CA LEU A 328 -17.22 -8.00 -2.60
C LEU A 328 -18.52 -7.29 -2.24
N TRP A 329 -18.83 -7.18 -0.95
CA TRP A 329 -19.89 -6.30 -0.47
C TRP A 329 -19.37 -4.87 -0.45
N LEU A 330 -20.03 -3.95 -1.17
CA LEU A 330 -19.71 -2.52 -1.23
C LEU A 330 -20.92 -1.73 -0.74
N GLU A 331 -20.70 -0.82 0.21
CA GLU A 331 -21.80 -0.07 0.83
C GLU A 331 -21.38 1.33 1.34
N SER A 332 -22.39 2.10 1.69
CA SER A 332 -22.26 3.32 2.47
C SER A 332 -23.23 3.30 3.65
N PRO A 333 -22.73 3.42 4.90
CA PRO A 333 -23.57 3.67 6.06
C PRO A 333 -24.09 5.12 6.01
N LEU A 334 -25.41 5.27 6.12
CA LEU A 334 -26.11 6.55 6.12
C LEU A 334 -26.67 6.80 7.51
N VAL A 335 -25.85 7.40 8.37
CA VAL A 335 -26.14 7.55 9.80
C VAL A 335 -27.44 8.31 10.05
N THR A 336 -27.72 9.33 9.24
CA THR A 336 -28.95 10.13 9.33
C THR A 336 -30.22 9.34 9.00
N GLU A 337 -30.09 8.21 8.32
CA GLU A 337 -31.19 7.37 7.89
C GLU A 337 -31.30 6.06 8.70
N SER A 338 -30.38 5.83 9.65
CA SER A 338 -30.27 4.56 10.38
C SER A 338 -30.27 3.35 9.43
N ALA A 339 -29.53 3.47 8.32
CA ALA A 339 -29.50 2.47 7.28
C ALA A 339 -28.14 2.38 6.58
N SER A 340 -27.86 1.24 5.97
CA SER A 340 -26.75 1.05 5.03
C SER A 340 -27.30 0.79 3.63
N VAL A 341 -26.70 1.40 2.62
CA VAL A 341 -27.04 1.18 1.20
C VAL A 341 -25.86 0.51 0.51
N GLY A 342 -26.09 -0.65 -0.10
CA GLY A 342 -25.01 -1.41 -0.73
C GLY A 342 -25.47 -2.56 -1.62
N LYS A 343 -24.48 -3.19 -2.26
CA LYS A 343 -24.64 -4.38 -3.12
C LYS A 343 -23.40 -5.25 -3.09
N TYR A 344 -23.55 -6.49 -3.55
CA TYR A 344 -22.39 -7.24 -4.06
C TYR A 344 -21.96 -6.61 -5.38
N ALA A 345 -20.74 -6.11 -5.40
CA ALA A 345 -20.20 -5.26 -6.45
C ALA A 345 -19.06 -5.96 -7.20
N SER A 346 -18.83 -5.53 -8.44
CA SER A 346 -17.60 -5.85 -9.16
C SER A 346 -16.44 -4.99 -8.63
N LEU A 347 -15.21 -5.34 -9.00
CA LEU A 347 -14.06 -4.47 -8.75
C LEU A 347 -14.24 -3.12 -9.45
N ASP A 348 -14.71 -3.12 -10.70
CA ASP A 348 -14.96 -1.90 -11.48
C ASP A 348 -16.00 -0.98 -10.81
N ASP A 349 -17.05 -1.54 -10.22
CA ASP A 349 -18.01 -0.76 -9.41
C ASP A 349 -17.32 -0.07 -8.23
N ALA A 350 -16.46 -0.79 -7.49
CA ALA A 350 -15.73 -0.25 -6.36
C ALA A 350 -14.74 0.85 -6.77
N GLU A 351 -13.95 0.60 -7.82
CA GLU A 351 -13.01 1.60 -8.37
C GLU A 351 -13.75 2.85 -8.87
N ARG A 352 -14.91 2.67 -9.51
CA ARG A 352 -15.76 3.78 -9.97
C ARG A 352 -16.28 4.63 -8.81
N VAL A 353 -16.86 4.03 -7.78
CA VAL A 353 -17.40 4.79 -6.64
C VAL A 353 -16.30 5.52 -5.89
N LEU A 354 -15.13 4.90 -5.69
CA LEU A 354 -13.98 5.55 -5.06
C LEU A 354 -13.42 6.70 -5.91
N THR A 355 -13.41 6.54 -7.23
CA THR A 355 -13.00 7.62 -8.15
C THR A 355 -13.92 8.83 -8.03
N ILE A 356 -15.24 8.61 -8.01
CA ILE A 356 -16.22 9.69 -7.83
C ILE A 356 -16.06 10.34 -6.45
N LEU A 357 -15.87 9.54 -5.39
CA LEU A 357 -15.64 10.06 -4.05
C LEU A 357 -14.43 10.99 -3.99
N ALA A 358 -13.31 10.58 -4.60
CA ALA A 358 -12.05 11.33 -4.59
C ALA A 358 -12.09 12.57 -5.49
N THR A 359 -12.70 12.48 -6.67
CA THR A 359 -12.60 13.54 -7.69
C THR A 359 -13.77 14.52 -7.68
N GLU A 360 -14.94 14.09 -7.19
CA GLU A 360 -16.16 14.90 -7.20
C GLU A 360 -16.67 15.24 -5.79
N ASN A 361 -16.02 14.75 -4.73
CA ASN A 361 -16.52 14.85 -3.35
C ASN A 361 -18.00 14.46 -3.27
N ARG A 362 -18.32 13.27 -3.78
CA ARG A 362 -19.69 12.79 -3.91
C ARG A 362 -19.77 11.30 -3.64
N ASN A 363 -20.73 10.90 -2.81
CA ASN A 363 -20.99 9.48 -2.56
C ASN A 363 -21.97 8.94 -3.61
N ALA A 364 -21.46 8.15 -4.54
CA ALA A 364 -22.23 7.61 -5.66
C ALA A 364 -22.81 6.21 -5.42
N ILE A 365 -22.82 5.69 -4.17
CA ILE A 365 -23.26 4.30 -3.93
C ILE A 365 -24.70 4.07 -4.44
N ARG A 366 -25.59 5.07 -4.27
CA ARG A 366 -27.00 5.02 -4.68
C ARG A 366 -27.22 4.99 -6.19
N GLU A 367 -26.18 5.33 -6.95
CA GLU A 367 -26.24 5.37 -8.42
C GLU A 367 -25.87 4.03 -9.05
N LEU A 368 -25.40 3.07 -8.25
CA LEU A 368 -25.15 1.72 -8.72
C LEU A 368 -26.47 0.96 -8.91
N ASP A 369 -26.58 0.24 -10.03
CA ASP A 369 -27.73 -0.63 -10.28
C ASP A 369 -27.78 -1.77 -9.25
N GLY A 370 -28.98 -2.03 -8.73
CA GLY A 370 -29.27 -3.17 -7.85
C GLY A 370 -28.85 -2.98 -6.39
N VAL A 371 -28.64 -1.75 -5.92
CA VAL A 371 -28.41 -1.50 -4.49
C VAL A 371 -29.63 -1.81 -3.64
N THR A 372 -29.35 -2.25 -2.42
CA THR A 372 -30.34 -2.55 -1.39
C THR A 372 -30.10 -1.69 -0.18
N THR A 373 -31.17 -1.29 0.51
CA THR A 373 -31.10 -0.56 1.76
C THR A 373 -31.44 -1.50 2.92
N LYS A 374 -30.54 -1.58 3.91
CA LYS A 374 -30.74 -2.35 5.14
C LYS A 374 -30.78 -1.39 6.32
N ALA A 375 -31.91 -1.33 7.02
CA ALA A 375 -32.02 -0.55 8.25
C ALA A 375 -31.25 -1.22 9.40
N TRP A 376 -30.74 -0.44 10.34
CA TRP A 376 -30.06 -0.91 11.55
C TRP A 376 -30.48 -0.14 12.81
#